data_AF-A0A835X3B3-F1
#
_entry.id   AF-A0A835X3B3-F1
#
_cell.length_a   1.000
_cell.length_b   1.000
_cell.length_c   1.000
_cell.angle_alpha   90.00
_cell.angle_beta   90.00
_cell.angle_gamma   90.00
#
_symmetry.space_group_name_H-M   'P 1'
#
loop_
_entity.id
_entity.type
_entity.pdbx_description
1 polymer ?
#
loop_
_entity_poly.entity_id
_entity_poly.type
_entity_poly.pdbx_seq_one_letter_code
_entity_poly.pdbx_strand_id
1 'polypeptide(L)'
;MKLYAFAALFVVLFLGGWQGPVFFPPLEETLIHEGQTIGPITIQTPGLPIFSMEFFSGVIWFVLKTAVVIFFILLPRGVFPRIRIELLLDLGWSKLIGLAFVNIFIALGLIYSGVFGPGGLL
;
A
#
# COMPACT_ATOMS: atom_id res chain seq x y z
N MET A 1 -8.49 17.45 5.73
CA MET A 1 -8.54 16.88 4.36
C MET A 1 -7.16 16.67 3.73
N LYS A 2 -6.33 17.72 3.56
CA LYS A 2 -4.99 17.62 2.93
C LYS A 2 -4.09 16.50 3.49
N LEU A 3 -3.96 16.39 4.82
CA LEU A 3 -3.12 15.37 5.48
C LEU A 3 -3.54 13.94 5.13
N TYR A 4 -4.85 13.65 5.20
CA TYR A 4 -5.40 12.34 4.89
C TYR A 4 -5.15 11.94 3.44
N ALA A 5 -5.29 12.88 2.50
CA ALA A 5 -5.01 12.64 1.09
C ALA A 5 -3.53 12.33 0.84
N PHE A 6 -2.60 13.07 1.45
CA PHE A 6 -1.16 12.78 1.32
C PHE A 6 -0.78 11.44 1.94
N ALA A 7 -1.34 11.09 3.10
CA ALA A 7 -1.11 9.79 3.71
C ALA A 7 -1.65 8.66 2.85
N ALA A 8 -2.87 8.79 2.31
CA ALA A 8 -3.45 7.81 1.39
C ALA A 8 -2.58 7.63 0.13
N LEU A 9 -2.12 8.73 -0.48
CA LEU A 9 -1.23 8.67 -1.65
C LEU A 9 0.09 7.96 -1.33
N PHE A 10 0.69 8.24 -0.17
CA PHE A 10 1.91 7.55 0.26
C PHE A 10 1.68 6.05 0.44
N VAL A 11 0.55 5.65 1.05
CA VAL A 11 0.20 4.24 1.23
C VAL A 11 0.00 3.53 -0.11
N VAL A 12 -0.65 4.18 -1.07
CA VAL A 12 -0.86 3.62 -2.41
C VAL A 12 0.46 3.46 -3.17
N LEU A 13 1.34 4.46 -3.14
CA LEU A 13 2.57 4.46 -3.92
C LEU A 13 3.68 3.59 -3.33
N PHE A 14 3.81 3.54 -2.00
CA PHE A 14 4.96 2.91 -1.35
C PHE A 14 4.61 1.66 -0.53
N LEU A 15 3.38 1.52 -0.02
CA LEU A 15 2.97 0.42 0.86
C LEU A 15 2.00 -0.57 0.20
N GLY A 16 1.86 -0.51 -1.13
CA GLY A 16 1.01 -1.40 -1.92
C GLY A 16 -0.49 -1.19 -1.71
N GLY A 17 -0.92 -0.04 -1.15
CA GLY A 17 -2.33 0.32 -1.04
C GLY A 17 -3.19 -0.75 -0.34
N TRP A 18 -4.08 -1.34 -1.13
CA TRP A 18 -5.09 -2.34 -0.75
C TRP A 18 -4.53 -3.77 -0.61
N GLN A 19 -3.28 -4.00 -0.99
CA GLN A 19 -2.66 -5.32 -0.94
C GLN A 19 -2.37 -5.72 0.51
N GLY A 20 -2.97 -6.81 0.98
CA GLY A 20 -2.74 -7.36 2.30
C GLY A 20 -3.07 -8.85 2.32
N PRO A 21 -2.46 -9.63 3.23
CA PRO A 21 -2.76 -11.04 3.37
C PRO A 21 -4.25 -11.21 3.68
N VAL A 22 -4.86 -12.22 3.06
CA VAL A 22 -6.26 -12.55 3.33
C VAL A 22 -6.35 -13.12 4.74
N PHE A 23 -7.08 -12.43 5.61
CA PHE A 23 -7.18 -12.80 7.03
C PHE A 23 -8.02 -14.06 7.28
N PHE A 24 -8.89 -14.41 6.33
CA PHE A 24 -9.78 -15.54 6.42
C PHE A 24 -9.60 -16.39 5.16
N PRO A 25 -9.38 -17.72 5.27
CA PRO A 25 -9.41 -18.57 4.09
C PRO A 25 -10.75 -18.32 3.37
N PRO A 26 -10.75 -18.25 2.03
CA PRO A 26 -11.93 -17.89 1.28
C PRO A 26 -12.94 -19.02 1.38
N LEU A 27 -13.77 -18.98 2.42
CA LEU A 27 -14.93 -19.88 2.54
C LEU A 27 -15.81 -19.74 1.30
N GLU A 28 -15.73 -18.60 0.61
CA GLU A 28 -16.51 -18.25 -0.57
C GLU A 28 -15.88 -18.67 -1.90
N GLU A 29 -14.55 -18.68 -2.07
CA GLU A 29 -13.94 -19.14 -3.34
C GLU A 29 -14.08 -20.65 -3.51
N THR A 30 -13.98 -21.43 -2.43
CA THR A 30 -14.34 -22.86 -2.43
C THR A 30 -15.84 -23.07 -2.64
N LEU A 31 -16.70 -22.15 -2.20
CA LEU A 31 -18.15 -22.21 -2.43
C LEU A 31 -18.54 -21.85 -3.87
N ILE A 32 -17.79 -20.95 -4.50
CA ILE A 32 -18.01 -20.47 -5.87
C ILE A 32 -17.39 -21.44 -6.90
N HIS A 33 -16.25 -22.05 -6.60
CA HIS A 33 -15.58 -23.04 -7.47
C HIS A 33 -15.98 -24.50 -7.20
N GLU A 34 -16.24 -24.88 -5.94
CA GLU A 34 -16.51 -26.27 -5.57
C GLU A 34 -17.96 -26.50 -5.12
N GLY A 35 -18.72 -25.46 -4.76
CA GLY A 35 -20.06 -25.61 -4.20
C GLY A 35 -20.03 -26.32 -2.84
N GLN A 36 -20.74 -25.79 -1.83
CA GLN A 36 -20.98 -26.61 -0.64
C GLN A 36 -22.02 -27.67 -0.99
N THR A 37 -21.58 -28.92 -1.11
CA THR A 37 -22.47 -30.07 -1.17
C THR A 37 -23.07 -30.33 0.22
N ILE A 38 -24.24 -29.75 0.49
CA ILE A 38 -25.11 -30.22 1.57
C ILE A 38 -26.11 -31.18 0.90
N GLY A 39 -25.67 -32.41 0.62
CA GLY A 39 -26.48 -33.42 -0.09
C GLY A 39 -26.54 -33.21 -1.62
N PRO A 40 -27.63 -33.61 -2.31
CA PRO A 40 -27.70 -33.65 -3.78
C PRO A 40 -28.02 -32.29 -4.45
N ILE A 41 -27.84 -31.17 -3.75
CA ILE A 41 -28.16 -29.83 -4.27
C ILE A 41 -26.90 -28.96 -4.21
N THR A 42 -26.47 -28.46 -5.37
CA THR A 42 -25.40 -27.47 -5.49
C THR A 42 -26.01 -26.07 -5.49
N ILE A 43 -25.91 -25.36 -4.36
CA ILE A 43 -26.36 -23.95 -4.27
C ILE A 43 -25.21 -23.06 -4.76
N GLN A 44 -25.20 -22.75 -6.05
CA GLN A 44 -24.39 -21.66 -6.60
C GLN A 44 -25.20 -20.38 -6.43
N THR A 45 -24.98 -19.62 -5.37
CA THR A 45 -25.68 -18.35 -5.16
C THR A 45 -25.09 -17.30 -6.10
N PRO A 46 -25.79 -16.88 -7.18
CA PRO A 46 -25.29 -15.86 -8.07
C PRO A 46 -25.74 -14.52 -7.51
N GLY A 47 -24.80 -13.69 -7.07
CA GLY A 47 -25.09 -12.27 -6.88
C GLY A 47 -24.96 -11.75 -5.47
N LEU A 48 -23.72 -11.64 -5.01
CA LEU A 48 -23.30 -10.41 -4.31
C LEU A 48 -21.79 -10.11 -4.51
N PRO A 49 -21.32 -9.90 -5.75
CA PRO A 49 -19.92 -9.51 -6.01
C PRO A 49 -19.68 -8.00 -5.86
N ILE A 50 -20.37 -7.34 -4.92
CA ILE A 50 -20.18 -5.90 -4.64
C ILE A 50 -19.37 -5.71 -3.35
N PHE A 51 -19.48 -6.66 -2.41
CA PHE A 51 -18.78 -6.65 -1.14
C PHE A 51 -18.18 -8.03 -0.88
N SER A 52 -17.17 -8.42 -1.66
CA SER A 52 -16.42 -9.66 -1.41
C SER A 52 -15.58 -9.52 -0.12
N MET A 53 -15.32 -10.63 0.55
CA MET A 53 -14.46 -10.64 1.75
C MET A 53 -13.05 -10.12 1.44
N GLU A 54 -12.59 -10.30 0.20
CA GLU A 54 -11.34 -9.70 -0.30
C GLU A 54 -11.39 -8.16 -0.28
N PHE A 55 -12.48 -7.56 -0.75
CA PHE A 55 -12.67 -6.11 -0.70
C PHE A 55 -12.61 -5.61 0.75
N PHE A 56 -13.28 -6.29 1.69
CA PHE A 56 -13.22 -5.93 3.11
C PHE A 56 -11.81 -6.03 3.69
N SER A 57 -11.09 -7.12 3.39
CA SER A 57 -9.70 -7.30 3.82
C SER A 57 -8.81 -6.16 3.31
N GLY A 58 -8.96 -5.81 2.02
CA GLY A 58 -8.22 -4.71 1.39
C GLY A 58 -8.55 -3.35 2.00
N VAL A 59 -9.83 -3.05 2.25
CA VAL A 59 -10.27 -1.81 2.92
C VAL A 59 -9.68 -1.73 4.33
N ILE A 60 -9.78 -2.79 5.12
CA ILE A 60 -9.26 -2.82 6.50
C ILE A 60 -7.75 -2.55 6.50
N TRP A 61 -6.99 -3.23 5.63
CA TRP A 61 -5.56 -3.03 5.52
C TRP A 61 -5.18 -1.64 5.04
N PHE A 62 -5.91 -1.11 4.07
CA PHE A 62 -5.69 0.24 3.57
C PHE A 62 -5.93 1.29 4.67
N VAL A 63 -7.03 1.19 5.41
CA VAL A 63 -7.35 2.08 6.53
C VAL A 63 -6.30 1.97 7.63
N LEU A 64 -5.87 0.75 7.97
CA LEU A 64 -4.87 0.51 9.01
C LEU A 64 -3.50 1.10 8.63
N LYS A 65 -3.00 0.83 7.42
CA LYS A 65 -1.74 1.43 6.92
C LYS A 65 -1.83 2.95 6.89
N THR A 66 -2.95 3.51 6.44
CA THR A 66 -3.16 4.96 6.40
C THR A 66 -3.18 5.57 7.79
N ALA A 67 -3.82 4.93 8.77
CA ALA A 67 -3.80 5.36 10.16
C ALA A 67 -2.37 5.34 10.75
N VAL A 68 -1.59 4.30 10.45
CA VAL A 68 -0.17 4.20 10.85
C VAL A 68 0.65 5.33 10.22
N VAL A 69 0.51 5.60 8.93
CA VAL A 69 1.24 6.69 8.25
C VAL A 69 0.86 8.05 8.85
N ILE A 70 -0.42 8.30 9.13
CA ILE A 70 -0.86 9.54 9.79
C ILE A 70 -0.24 9.67 11.18
N PHE A 71 -0.21 8.58 11.95
CA PHE A 71 0.45 8.55 13.26
C PHE A 71 1.93 8.93 13.14
N PHE A 72 2.66 8.37 12.18
CA PHE A 72 4.06 8.72 11.91
C PHE A 72 4.25 10.15 11.39
N ILE A 73 3.28 10.77 10.74
CA ILE A 73 3.38 12.18 10.33
C ILE A 73 3.11 13.13 11.52
N LEU A 74 2.25 12.73 12.45
CA LEU A 74 1.92 13.54 13.62
C LEU A 74 3.00 13.48 14.71
N LEU A 75 3.70 12.35 14.86
CA LEU A 75 4.73 12.18 15.90
C LEU A 75 5.87 13.21 15.76
N PRO A 76 6.54 13.41 14.60
CA PRO A 76 7.56 14.44 14.42
C PRO A 76 7.08 15.85 14.73
N ARG A 77 5.79 16.14 14.50
CA ARG A 77 5.22 17.48 14.79
C ARG A 77 5.17 17.80 16.28
N GLY A 78 5.11 16.79 17.15
CA GLY A 78 5.16 16.97 18.60
C GLY A 78 6.58 16.95 19.18
N VAL A 79 7.54 16.31 18.49
CA VAL A 79 8.89 16.08 19.00
C VAL A 79 9.89 17.14 18.54
N PHE A 80 9.78 17.62 17.30
CA PHE A 80 10.78 18.53 16.76
C PHE A 80 10.44 20.02 16.99
N PRO A 81 11.42 20.82 17.44
CA PRO A 81 11.27 22.27 17.53
C PRO A 81 11.16 22.89 16.13
N ARG A 82 10.49 24.04 16.04
CA ARG A 82 10.24 24.73 14.76
C ARG A 82 11.54 25.01 14.00
N ILE A 83 11.68 24.43 12.81
CA ILE A 83 12.84 24.61 11.94
C ILE A 83 12.73 25.90 11.12
N ARG A 84 13.85 26.60 10.94
CA ARG A 84 13.96 27.81 10.10
C ARG A 84 13.86 27.45 8.61
N ILE A 85 13.19 28.31 7.83
CA ILE A 85 12.94 28.07 6.40
C ILE A 85 14.21 27.96 5.56
N GLU A 86 15.26 28.70 5.91
CA GLU A 86 16.58 28.62 5.23
C GLU A 86 17.16 27.21 5.30
N LEU A 87 17.04 26.54 6.46
CA LEU A 87 17.51 25.16 6.63
C LEU A 87 16.63 24.17 5.86
N LEU A 88 15.33 24.44 5.77
CA LEU A 88 14.42 23.62 4.95
C LEU A 88 14.75 23.75 3.46
N LEU A 89 15.11 24.94 3.01
CA LEU A 89 15.46 25.20 1.61
C LEU A 89 16.80 24.53 1.26
N ASP A 90 17.82 24.67 2.11
CA ASP A 90 19.11 24.03 1.88
C ASP A 90 19.00 22.49 1.94
N LEU A 91 18.24 21.93 2.89
CA LEU A 91 18.02 20.48 2.96
C LEU A 91 17.28 19.95 1.72
N GLY A 92 16.24 20.68 1.28
CA GLY A 92 15.45 20.34 0.09
C GLY A 92 16.29 20.36 -1.18
N TRP A 93 16.92 21.49 -1.47
CA TRP A 93 17.60 21.71 -2.74
C TRP A 93 18.96 21.01 -2.82
N SER A 94 19.74 21.03 -1.75
CA SER A 94 21.11 20.52 -1.79
C SER A 94 21.17 19.01 -1.52
N LYS A 95 20.38 18.49 -0.57
CA LYS A 95 20.46 17.07 -0.15
C LYS A 95 19.38 16.19 -0.74
N LEU A 96 18.11 16.58 -0.63
CA LEU A 96 16.98 15.72 -1.04
C LEU A 96 16.91 15.54 -2.56
N ILE A 97 17.09 16.62 -3.34
CA ILE A 97 17.14 16.53 -4.80
C ILE A 97 18.34 15.67 -5.25
N GLY A 98 19.52 15.88 -4.66
CA GLY A 98 20.71 15.08 -4.97
C GLY A 98 20.48 13.59 -4.71
N LEU A 99 19.91 13.22 -3.56
CA LEU A 99 19.58 11.83 -3.23
C LEU A 99 18.54 11.23 -4.20
N ALA A 100 17.54 12.01 -4.63
CA ALA A 100 16.54 11.54 -5.58
C ALA A 100 17.16 11.19 -6.95
N PHE A 101 18.10 12.01 -7.44
CA PHE A 101 18.84 11.69 -8.67
C PHE A 101 19.68 10.42 -8.53
N VAL A 102 20.42 10.28 -7.43
CA VAL A 102 21.19 9.06 -7.16
C VAL A 102 20.27 7.83 -7.13
N ASN A 103 19.11 7.92 -6.48
CA ASN A 103 18.13 6.85 -6.44
C ASN A 103 17.63 6.44 -7.84
N ILE A 104 17.38 7.41 -8.74
CA ILE A 104 16.96 7.13 -10.12
C ILE A 104 18.06 6.38 -10.88
N PHE A 105 19.33 6.79 -10.76
CA PHE A 105 20.43 6.09 -11.43
C PHE A 105 20.64 4.68 -10.88
N ILE A 106 20.48 4.46 -9.57
CA ILE A 106 20.54 3.13 -8.97
C ILE A 106 19.41 2.26 -9.52
N ALA A 107 18.17 2.76 -9.54
CA ALA A 107 17.05 2.03 -10.10
C ALA A 107 17.28 1.67 -11.58
N LEU A 108 17.79 2.60 -12.37
CA LEU A 108 18.12 2.37 -13.78
C LEU A 108 19.21 1.31 -13.94
N GLY A 109 20.30 1.41 -13.17
CA GLY A 109 21.40 0.45 -13.19
C GLY A 109 20.96 -0.96 -12.78
N LEU A 110 20.10 -1.07 -11.77
CA LEU A 110 19.53 -2.34 -11.30
C LEU A 110 18.62 -3.01 -12.34
N ILE A 111 17.89 -2.22 -13.12
CA ILE A 111 17.06 -2.73 -14.21
C ILE A 111 17.95 -3.22 -15.37
N TYR A 112 18.96 -2.43 -15.76
CA TYR A 112 19.88 -2.81 -16.84
C TYR A 112 20.81 -3.98 -16.49
N SER A 113 21.16 -4.17 -15.21
CA SER A 113 21.98 -5.30 -14.78
C SER A 113 21.21 -6.63 -14.78
N GLY A 114 19.90 -6.62 -15.07
CA GLY A 114 19.07 -7.82 -15.09
C GLY A 114 18.76 -8.38 -13.71
N VAL A 115 19.03 -7.64 -12.63
CA VAL A 115 18.72 -8.07 -11.26
C VAL A 115 17.24 -7.80 -10.94
N PHE A 116 16.67 -6.71 -11.49
CA PHE A 116 15.26 -6.34 -11.29
C PHE A 116 14.52 -6.22 -12.62
N GLY A 117 13.45 -7.00 -12.80
CA GLY A 117 12.49 -6.90 -13.90
C GLY A 117 11.22 -6.14 -13.50
N PRO A 118 10.28 -5.92 -14.44
CA PRO A 118 9.04 -5.15 -14.21
C PRO A 118 8.14 -5.69 -13.08
N GLY A 119 8.37 -6.93 -12.63
CA GLY A 119 7.62 -7.59 -11.56
C GLY A 119 8.43 -7.89 -10.28
N GLY A 120 9.70 -7.49 -10.18
CA GLY A 120 10.54 -7.79 -9.01
C GLY A 120 11.91 -8.36 -9.37
N LEU A 121 12.57 -9.02 -8.41
CA LEU A 121 13.81 -9.75 -8.65
C LEU A 121 13.59 -10.88 -9.65
N LEU A 122 14.48 -11.00 -10.65
CA LEU A 122 14.51 -12.13 -11.59
C LEU A 122 15.18 -13.36 -10.96
#